data_AF-A0A2E5M980-F1
#
_entry.id   AF-A0A2E5M980-F1
#
_cell.length_a   1.000
_cell.length_b   1.000
_cell.length_c   1.000
_cell.angle_alpha   90.00
_cell.angle_beta   90.00
_cell.angle_gamma   90.00
#
_symmetry.space_group_name_H-M   'P 1'
#
loop_
_entity.id
_entity.type
_entity.pdbx_description
1 polymer ?
#
loop_
_entity_poly.entity_id
_entity_poly.type
_entity_poly.pdbx_seq_one_letter_code
_entity_poly.pdbx_strand_id
1 'polypeptide(L)'
;MIGLCEPQGPEHQAAFDEWFVDQHIEDTAKCPNFVRGSVFKLSGPHLEIDNASGYISLYEVDAPSYEEAERVLNEWQADPNAWEGRKKHRETGEKFGGVPMNIKGSGWFELIKSFDGPAA
;
A
#
# COMPACT_ATOMS: atom_id res chain seq x y z
N MET A 1 -3.37 8.05 -0.93
CA MET A 1 -2.71 7.26 -2.01
C MET A 1 -3.44 5.94 -2.17
N ILE A 2 -3.62 5.47 -3.41
CA ILE A 2 -4.20 4.15 -3.70
C ILE A 2 -3.21 3.36 -4.55
N GLY A 3 -2.94 2.12 -4.17
CA GLY A 3 -2.14 1.16 -4.95
C GLY A 3 -2.98 -0.02 -5.43
N LEU A 4 -2.79 -0.43 -6.67
CA LEU A 4 -3.35 -1.63 -7.29
C LEU A 4 -2.24 -2.67 -7.41
N CYS A 5 -2.36 -3.75 -6.66
CA CYS A 5 -1.24 -4.63 -6.32
C CYS A 5 -1.58 -6.10 -6.56
N GLU A 6 -0.64 -6.85 -7.12
CA GLU A 6 -0.78 -8.30 -7.32
C GLU A 6 0.51 -9.03 -6.93
N PRO A 7 0.43 -10.27 -6.42
CA PRO A 7 1.62 -11.13 -6.38
C PRO A 7 2.15 -11.35 -7.80
N GLN A 8 3.45 -11.61 -7.94
CA GLN A 8 4.07 -11.87 -9.24
C GLN A 8 3.58 -13.16 -9.90
N GLY A 9 3.04 -14.07 -9.10
CA GLY A 9 2.42 -15.34 -9.48
C GLY A 9 1.93 -16.06 -8.22
N PRO A 10 1.14 -17.15 -8.36
CA PRO A 10 0.67 -17.92 -7.21
C PRO A 10 1.79 -18.43 -6.28
N GLU A 11 2.93 -18.80 -6.84
CA GLU A 11 4.13 -19.24 -6.14
C GLU A 11 4.79 -18.14 -5.27
N HIS A 12 4.50 -16.86 -5.58
CA HIS A 12 5.00 -15.71 -4.85
C HIS A 12 4.01 -15.18 -3.80
N GLN A 13 2.85 -15.81 -3.61
CA GLN A 13 1.82 -15.33 -2.68
C GLN A 13 2.35 -15.16 -1.26
N ALA A 14 3.10 -16.14 -0.73
CA ALA A 14 3.64 -16.06 0.62
C ALA A 14 4.65 -14.90 0.79
N ALA A 15 5.45 -14.64 -0.25
CA ALA A 15 6.39 -13.54 -0.27
C ALA A 15 5.66 -12.18 -0.34
N PHE A 16 4.62 -12.10 -1.15
CA PHE A 16 3.73 -10.95 -1.24
C PHE A 16 3.03 -10.69 0.11
N ASP A 17 2.47 -11.71 0.75
CA ASP A 17 1.80 -11.55 2.05
C ASP A 17 2.79 -11.05 3.12
N GLU A 18 3.96 -11.69 3.24
CA GLU A 18 4.97 -11.33 4.24
C GLU A 18 5.57 -9.94 4.00
N TRP A 19 5.87 -9.59 2.75
CA TRP A 19 6.53 -8.32 2.43
C TRP A 19 5.53 -7.17 2.27
N PHE A 20 4.46 -7.38 1.51
CA PHE A 20 3.50 -6.32 1.20
C PHE A 20 2.45 -6.18 2.30
N VAL A 21 1.63 -7.22 2.52
CA VAL A 21 0.46 -7.16 3.40
C VAL A 21 0.87 -6.92 4.86
N ASP A 22 1.86 -7.68 5.35
CA ASP A 22 2.24 -7.66 6.76
C ASP A 22 3.25 -6.55 7.10
N GLN A 23 4.07 -6.10 6.14
CA GLN A 23 5.19 -5.20 6.42
C GLN A 23 5.10 -3.86 5.69
N HIS A 24 4.93 -3.87 4.36
CA HIS A 24 4.92 -2.65 3.56
C HIS A 24 3.76 -1.70 3.91
N ILE A 25 2.56 -2.25 4.14
CA ILE A 25 1.40 -1.45 4.54
C ILE A 25 1.65 -0.78 5.90
N GLU A 26 2.18 -1.53 6.87
CA GLU A 26 2.50 -0.98 8.19
C GLU A 26 3.58 0.09 8.09
N ASP A 27 4.69 -0.21 7.42
CA ASP A 27 5.81 0.72 7.22
C ASP A 27 5.33 2.04 6.64
N THR A 28 4.58 1.99 5.54
CA THR A 28 4.06 3.19 4.88
C THR A 28 3.09 3.94 5.79
N ALA A 29 2.29 3.25 6.59
CA ALA A 29 1.39 3.88 7.57
C ALA A 29 2.12 4.56 8.75
N LYS A 30 3.41 4.25 8.98
CA LYS A 30 4.25 4.95 9.98
C LYS A 30 4.91 6.23 9.44
N CYS A 31 4.87 6.44 8.13
CA CYS A 31 5.40 7.65 7.51
C CYS A 31 4.69 8.91 8.06
N PRO A 32 5.42 10.02 8.31
CA PRO A 32 4.78 11.29 8.64
C PRO A 32 3.73 11.66 7.59
N ASN A 33 2.66 12.30 8.04
CA ASN A 33 1.46 12.65 7.26
C ASN A 33 0.54 11.47 6.89
N PHE A 34 0.95 10.22 7.06
CA PHE A 34 0.07 9.07 6.84
C PHE A 34 -0.77 8.82 8.09
N VAL A 35 -2.09 8.91 7.94
CA VAL A 35 -3.07 8.72 9.02
C VAL A 35 -3.39 7.25 9.21
N ARG A 36 -3.53 6.52 8.09
CA ARG A 36 -3.89 5.12 8.09
C ARG A 36 -3.43 4.43 6.81
N GLY A 37 -2.89 3.22 6.95
CA GLY A 37 -2.74 2.27 5.84
C GLY A 37 -3.73 1.13 5.98
N SER A 38 -4.27 0.66 4.86
CA SER A 38 -5.14 -0.52 4.80
C SER A 38 -4.94 -1.23 3.49
N VAL A 39 -5.07 -2.56 3.50
CA VAL A 39 -5.03 -3.38 2.30
C VAL A 39 -6.28 -4.25 2.24
N PHE A 40 -6.87 -4.32 1.07
CA PHE A 40 -8.08 -5.07 0.78
C PHE A 40 -7.75 -6.12 -0.25
N LYS A 41 -8.25 -7.33 -0.03
CA LYS A 41 -8.22 -8.42 -1.00
C LYS A 41 -9.57 -8.50 -1.68
N LEU A 42 -9.58 -8.63 -3.00
CA LEU A 42 -10.80 -8.91 -3.75
C LEU A 42 -11.38 -10.26 -3.29
N SER A 43 -12.57 -10.22 -2.69
CA SER A 43 -13.27 -11.42 -2.20
C SER A 43 -14.30 -11.97 -3.19
N GLY A 44 -14.63 -11.22 -4.23
CA GLY A 44 -15.57 -11.61 -5.28
C GLY A 44 -15.84 -10.46 -6.25
N PRO A 45 -16.24 -10.75 -7.49
CA PRO A 45 -16.57 -9.73 -8.48
C PRO A 45 -17.89 -9.03 -8.13
N HIS A 46 -18.04 -7.81 -8.61
CA HIS A 46 -19.33 -7.12 -8.63
C HIS A 46 -19.80 -6.96 -10.08
N LEU A 47 -20.92 -7.61 -10.41
CA LEU A 47 -21.43 -7.68 -11.79
C LEU A 47 -20.41 -8.32 -12.75
N GLU A 48 -20.67 -8.24 -14.06
CA GLU A 48 -19.76 -8.69 -15.12
C GLU A 48 -18.79 -7.55 -15.52
N ILE A 49 -18.17 -6.91 -14.52
CA ILE A 49 -17.21 -5.83 -14.72
C ILE A 49 -15.81 -6.33 -14.34
N ASP A 50 -14.83 -6.03 -15.18
CA ASP A 50 -13.45 -6.40 -14.95
C ASP A 50 -12.90 -5.73 -13.68
N ASN A 51 -12.20 -6.51 -12.87
CA ASN A 51 -11.48 -6.00 -11.70
C ASN A 51 -10.07 -5.62 -12.11
N ALA A 52 -9.65 -4.40 -11.79
CA ALA A 52 -8.34 -3.89 -12.16
C ALA A 52 -7.18 -4.56 -11.41
N SER A 53 -7.44 -5.16 -10.23
CA SER A 53 -6.43 -5.82 -9.41
C SER A 53 -7.04 -6.74 -8.34
N GLY A 54 -6.27 -7.74 -7.90
CA GLY A 54 -6.63 -8.64 -6.80
C GLY A 54 -6.45 -8.05 -5.40
N TYR A 55 -5.59 -7.03 -5.24
CA TYR A 55 -5.42 -6.30 -3.99
C TYR A 55 -5.41 -4.79 -4.22
N ILE A 56 -5.97 -4.06 -3.26
CA ILE A 56 -5.96 -2.60 -3.23
C ILE A 56 -5.36 -2.15 -1.90
N SER A 57 -4.31 -1.33 -1.93
CA SER A 57 -3.88 -0.57 -0.77
C SER A 57 -4.51 0.81 -0.77
N LEU A 58 -4.98 1.25 0.39
CA LEU A 58 -5.48 2.59 0.63
C LEU A 58 -4.67 3.20 1.76
N TYR A 59 -4.08 4.34 1.47
CA TYR A 59 -3.42 5.18 2.46
C TYR A 59 -4.15 6.51 2.56
N GLU A 60 -4.66 6.79 3.75
CA GLU A 60 -5.20 8.08 4.12
C GLU A 60 -4.05 8.97 4.55
N VAL A 61 -3.95 10.15 3.93
CA VAL A 61 -2.81 11.03 4.06
C VAL A 61 -3.30 12.45 4.31
N ASP A 62 -2.80 13.07 5.37
CA ASP A 62 -3.06 14.45 5.75
C ASP A 62 -1.83 15.30 5.42
N ALA A 63 -1.84 15.88 4.22
CA ALA A 63 -0.75 16.70 3.70
C ALA A 63 -1.33 17.86 2.88
N PRO A 64 -0.61 19.00 2.77
CA PRO A 64 -1.10 20.17 2.04
C PRO A 64 -1.18 19.96 0.52
N SER A 65 -0.43 19.01 -0.03
CA SER A 65 -0.51 18.59 -1.45
C SER A 65 0.06 17.19 -1.65
N TYR A 66 -0.18 16.59 -2.82
CA TYR A 66 0.41 15.29 -3.15
C TYR A 66 1.94 15.39 -3.30
N GLU A 67 2.48 16.52 -3.77
CA GLU A 67 3.93 16.70 -3.88
C GLU A 67 4.62 16.67 -2.51
N GLU A 68 4.01 17.28 -1.50
CA GLU A 68 4.54 17.23 -0.13
C GLU A 68 4.43 15.81 0.44
N ALA A 69 3.30 15.12 0.21
CA ALA A 69 3.14 13.73 0.62
C ALA A 69 4.17 12.80 -0.05
N GLU A 70 4.39 12.96 -1.35
CA GLU A 70 5.36 12.20 -2.15
C GLU A 70 6.80 12.49 -1.69
N ARG A 71 7.14 13.75 -1.42
CA ARG A 71 8.46 14.13 -0.89
C ARG A 71 8.74 13.45 0.45
N VAL A 72 7.80 13.56 1.39
CA VAL A 72 7.92 12.98 2.73
C VAL A 72 8.00 11.45 2.67
N LEU A 73 7.18 10.82 1.82
CA LEU A 73 7.23 9.36 1.61
C LEU A 73 8.58 8.91 1.05
N ASN A 74 9.13 9.63 0.08
CA ASN A 74 10.43 9.29 -0.51
C ASN A 74 11.57 9.46 0.49
N GLU A 75 11.56 10.51 1.32
CA GLU A 75 12.50 10.69 2.42
C GLU A 75 12.40 9.57 3.45
N TRP A 76 11.18 9.19 3.84
CA TRP A 76 10.90 8.08 4.75
C TRP A 76 11.45 6.75 4.21
N GLN A 77 11.17 6.44 2.95
CA GLN A 77 11.60 5.20 2.32
C GLN A 77 13.12 5.13 2.12
N ALA A 78 13.78 6.27 1.94
CA ALA A 78 15.23 6.36 1.81
C ALA A 78 15.96 6.13 3.15
N ASP A 79 15.36 6.49 4.29
CA ASP A 79 15.97 6.30 5.61
C ASP A 79 15.78 4.85 6.12
N PRO A 80 16.85 4.02 6.22
CA PRO A 80 16.76 2.69 6.79
C PRO A 80 16.35 2.65 8.26
N ASN A 81 16.48 3.77 8.98
CA ASN A 81 16.22 3.89 10.41
C ASN A 81 14.93 4.67 10.71
N ALA A 82 14.11 4.95 9.71
CA ALA A 82 12.88 5.73 9.84
C ALA A 82 11.95 5.18 10.95
N TRP A 83 11.90 3.86 11.10
CA TRP A 83 11.29 3.16 12.24
C TRP A 83 11.86 1.74 12.40
N GLU A 84 11.59 1.12 13.54
CA GLU A 84 12.16 -0.18 13.90
C GLU A 84 11.85 -1.31 12.90
N GLY A 85 10.66 -1.31 12.29
CA GLY A 85 10.26 -2.34 11.32
C GLY A 85 10.81 -2.15 9.90
N ARG A 86 11.40 -0.98 9.57
CA ARG A 86 11.94 -0.71 8.22
C ARG A 86 13.07 -1.65 7.85
N LYS A 87 13.95 -1.94 8.82
CA LYS A 87 15.06 -2.87 8.61
C LYS A 87 14.56 -4.26 8.24
N LYS A 88 13.58 -4.79 8.98
CA LYS A 88 12.96 -6.10 8.70
C LYS A 88 12.28 -6.12 7.32
N HIS A 89 11.56 -5.06 6.96
CA HIS A 89 10.92 -4.93 5.66
C HIS A 89 11.93 -4.96 4.50
N ARG A 90 13.06 -4.26 4.64
CA ARG A 90 14.15 -4.29 3.66
C ARG A 90 14.80 -5.67 3.55
N GLU A 91 15.17 -6.27 4.69
CA GLU A 91 15.76 -7.62 4.74
C GLU A 91 14.82 -8.67 4.14
N THR A 92 13.51 -8.55 4.36
CA THR A 92 12.49 -9.41 3.75
C THR A 92 12.47 -9.26 2.22
N GLY A 93 12.62 -8.05 1.70
CA GLY A 93 12.73 -7.82 0.26
C GLY A 93 13.98 -8.47 -0.32
N GLU A 94 15.13 -8.28 0.34
CA GLU A 94 16.40 -8.90 -0.06
C GLU A 94 16.32 -10.43 -0.05
N LYS A 95 15.69 -11.03 0.97
CA LYS A 95 15.39 -12.47 1.07
C LYS A 95 14.64 -13.01 -0.14
N PHE A 96 13.72 -12.22 -0.72
CA PHE A 96 12.94 -12.61 -1.90
C PHE A 96 13.52 -12.13 -3.23
N GLY A 97 14.74 -11.56 -3.23
CA GLY A 97 15.39 -11.08 -4.45
C GLY A 97 14.83 -9.75 -4.98
N GLY A 98 14.12 -8.98 -4.15
CA GLY A 98 13.57 -7.66 -4.49
C GLY A 98 12.16 -7.46 -3.97
N VAL A 99 11.37 -6.66 -4.69
CA VAL A 99 9.96 -6.39 -4.37
C VAL A 99 9.10 -7.53 -4.93
N PRO A 100 8.47 -8.37 -4.09
CA PRO A 100 7.73 -9.56 -4.52
C PRO A 100 6.29 -9.22 -4.96
N MET A 101 6.12 -8.17 -5.76
CA MET A 101 4.82 -7.63 -6.15
C MET A 101 4.84 -7.03 -7.56
N ASN A 102 3.73 -7.17 -8.27
CA ASN A 102 3.38 -6.38 -9.45
C ASN A 102 2.52 -5.19 -9.06
N ILE A 103 2.91 -4.00 -9.51
CA ILE A 103 2.13 -2.77 -9.35
C ILE A 103 1.36 -2.55 -10.66
N LYS A 104 0.03 -2.70 -10.62
CA LYS A 104 -0.87 -2.51 -11.77
C LYS A 104 -1.23 -1.04 -11.98
N GLY A 105 -1.15 -0.26 -10.91
CA GLY A 105 -1.38 1.17 -10.88
C GLY A 105 -1.11 1.72 -9.47
N SER A 106 -0.72 2.97 -9.38
CA SER A 106 -0.57 3.68 -8.11
C SER A 106 -0.80 5.16 -8.35
N GLY A 107 -1.47 5.84 -7.42
CA GLY A 107 -1.76 7.26 -7.56
C GLY A 107 -2.19 7.96 -6.28
N TRP A 108 -2.06 9.28 -6.31
CA TRP A 108 -2.58 10.19 -5.32
C TRP A 108 -3.98 10.64 -5.73
N PHE A 109 -4.93 10.53 -4.82
CA PHE A 109 -6.33 10.87 -5.05
C PHE A 109 -6.77 11.84 -3.96
N GLU A 110 -7.53 12.85 -4.36
CA GLU A 110 -8.12 13.82 -3.44
C GLU A 110 -9.58 13.46 -3.18
N LEU A 111 -10.01 13.58 -1.92
CA LEU A 111 -11.41 13.43 -1.56
C LEU A 111 -12.19 14.66 -2.03
N ILE A 112 -12.96 14.50 -3.10
CA ILE A 112 -13.84 15.56 -3.61
C ILE A 112 -15.16 15.61 -2.82
N LYS A 113 -15.71 14.44 -2.46
CA LYS A 113 -17.00 14.32 -1.75
C LYS A 113 -17.17 12.94 -1.12
N SER A 114 -17.81 12.88 0.04
CA SER A 114 -18.30 11.65 0.68
C SER A 114 -19.75 11.81 1.13
N PHE A 115 -20.41 10.68 1.37
CA PHE A 115 -21.77 10.61 1.93
C PHE A 115 -21.81 9.47 2.94
N ASP A 116 -22.43 9.71 4.08
CA ASP A 116 -22.62 8.67 5.08
C ASP A 116 -23.83 7.80 4.71
N GLY A 117 -23.67 6.49 4.85
CA GLY A 117 -24.78 5.54 4.75
C GLY A 117 -25.69 5.58 5.99
N PRO A 118 -26.85 4.90 5.95
CA PRO A 118 -27.62 4.68 7.17
C PRO A 118 -26.74 3.95 8.20
N ALA A 119 -26.73 4.43 9.44
CA ALA A 119 -26.03 3.77 10.53
C ALA A 119 -26.47 2.30 10.61
N ALA A 120 -25.50 1.40 10.81
CA ALA A 120 -25.72 -0.04 10.94
C ALA A 120 -26.49 -0.38 12.22
#